data_AF-A0A6I5ZZY8-F1
#
_entry.id   AF-A0A6I5ZZY8-F1
#
_cell.length_a   1.000
_cell.length_b   1.000
_cell.length_c   1.000
_cell.angle_alpha   90.00
_cell.angle_beta   90.00
_cell.angle_gamma   90.00
#
_symmetry.space_group_name_H-M   'P 1'
#
loop_
_entity.id
_entity.type
_entity.pdbx_description
1 polymer ?
#
loop_
_entity_poly.entity_id
_entity_poly.type
_entity_poly.pdbx_seq_one_letter_code
_entity_poly.pdbx_strand_id
1 'polypeptide(L)'
;MVTSAQWQPGTAAVEVSAYVSVVEQGGECTLTLEGPGGASARTSQPALADASTTSCGLMSVARDRLAPGTWTGSVRYVSPTTSGEARLTPMEIP
;
A
#
# COMPACT_ATOMS: atom_id res chain seq x y z
N MET A 1 8.46 8.41 5.12
CA MET A 1 7.54 7.26 5.01
C MET A 1 8.31 6.10 4.41
N VAL A 2 8.25 4.93 5.03
CA VAL A 2 8.91 3.73 4.53
C VAL A 2 7.84 2.79 4.02
N THR A 3 8.03 2.25 2.82
CA THR A 3 7.11 1.29 2.19
C THR A 3 7.88 0.08 1.68
N SER A 4 7.30 -1.10 1.89
CA SER A 4 7.71 -2.33 1.22
C SER A 4 6.52 -2.86 0.41
N ALA A 5 6.79 -3.33 -0.80
CA ALA A 5 5.77 -3.87 -1.69
C ALA A 5 6.34 -5.08 -2.43
N GLN A 6 5.57 -6.16 -2.47
CA GLN A 6 6.00 -7.40 -3.11
C GLN A 6 4.81 -8.24 -3.56
N TRP A 7 5.00 -8.96 -4.65
CA TRP A 7 4.12 -10.06 -5.03
C TRP A 7 4.41 -11.27 -4.13
N GLN A 8 3.37 -11.83 -3.51
CA GLN A 8 3.44 -13.04 -2.70
C GLN A 8 2.84 -14.23 -3.43
N PRO A 9 3.65 -15.18 -3.92
CA PRO A 9 3.14 -16.34 -4.65
C PRO A 9 2.34 -17.30 -3.75
N GLY A 10 2.63 -17.34 -2.45
CA GLY A 10 1.93 -18.22 -1.50
C GLY A 10 0.47 -17.81 -1.23
N THR A 11 0.18 -16.51 -1.22
CA THR A 11 -1.16 -15.95 -1.01
C THR A 11 -1.81 -15.45 -2.30
N ALA A 12 -1.08 -15.50 -3.43
CA ALA A 12 -1.47 -14.93 -4.71
C ALA A 12 -2.00 -13.49 -4.55
N ALA A 13 -1.18 -12.63 -3.95
CA ALA A 13 -1.55 -11.25 -3.68
C ALA A 13 -0.34 -10.31 -3.77
N VAL A 14 -0.59 -9.05 -4.10
CA VAL A 14 0.36 -7.97 -3.83
C VAL A 14 0.19 -7.54 -2.39
N GLU A 15 1.27 -7.64 -1.63
CA GLU A 15 1.33 -7.24 -0.23
C GLU A 15 2.19 -5.99 -0.08
N VAL A 16 1.61 -4.96 0.52
CA VAL A 16 2.24 -3.67 0.75
C VAL A 16 2.15 -3.34 2.22
N SER A 17 3.30 -3.07 2.85
CA SER A 17 3.36 -2.54 4.20
C SER A 17 3.91 -1.13 4.15
N ALA A 18 3.33 -0.23 4.96
CA ALA A 18 3.76 1.15 5.02
C ALA A 18 3.80 1.65 6.45
N TYR A 19 4.82 2.45 6.76
CA TYR A 19 5.05 3.04 8.08
C TYR A 19 5.35 4.54 7.95
N VAL A 20 4.73 5.32 8.83
CA VAL A 20 4.93 6.76 8.96
C VAL A 20 5.60 7.03 10.30
N SER A 21 6.70 7.79 10.26
CA SER A 21 7.54 8.14 11.42
C SER A 21 6.91 9.26 12.27
N VAL A 22 5.60 9.22 12.45
CA VAL A 22 4.80 10.17 13.24
C VAL A 22 3.80 9.33 14.03
N VAL A 23 3.58 9.67 15.31
CA VAL A 23 2.56 9.00 16.14
C VAL A 23 1.29 9.82 16.10
N GLU A 24 0.33 9.39 15.31
CA GLU A 24 -0.97 10.07 15.15
C GLU A 24 -2.12 9.07 15.06
N GLN A 25 -3.20 9.39 15.76
CA GLN A 25 -4.46 8.63 15.74
C GLN A 25 -5.39 9.13 14.64
N GLY A 26 -6.18 8.23 14.06
CA GLY A 26 -7.21 8.60 13.07
C GLY A 26 -6.67 8.93 11.68
N GLY A 27 -5.50 8.40 11.33
CA GLY A 27 -5.02 8.43 9.94
C GLY A 27 -5.68 7.35 9.07
N GLU A 28 -5.73 7.57 7.76
CA GLU A 28 -6.17 6.61 6.76
C GLU A 28 -5.03 6.35 5.77
N CYS A 29 -4.79 5.08 5.46
CA CYS A 29 -3.84 4.66 4.44
C CYS A 29 -4.61 4.18 3.21
N THR A 30 -4.26 4.73 2.05
CA THR A 30 -4.76 4.31 0.75
C THR A 30 -3.60 3.75 -0.07
N LEU A 31 -3.73 2.51 -0.54
CA LEU A 31 -2.89 1.91 -1.57
C LEU A 31 -3.58 2.05 -2.94
N THR A 32 -2.85 2.59 -3.91
CA THR A 32 -3.24 2.60 -5.32
C THR A 32 -2.20 1.85 -6.13
N LEU A 33 -2.66 0.89 -6.93
CA LEU A 33 -1.86 0.11 -7.87
C LEU A 33 -2.34 0.39 -9.29
N GLU A 34 -1.40 0.52 -10.20
CA GLU A 34 -1.61 0.77 -11.62
C GLU A 34 -0.87 -0.29 -12.42
N GLY A 35 -1.60 -0.95 -13.32
CA GLY A 35 -1.16 -2.11 -14.07
C GLY A 35 -1.27 -1.93 -15.58
N PRO A 36 -0.91 -2.97 -16.34
CA PRO A 36 -0.93 -2.94 -17.79
C PRO A 36 -2.36 -2.77 -18.33
N GLY A 37 -2.47 -2.16 -19.50
CA GLY A 37 -3.77 -1.95 -20.17
C GLY A 37 -4.71 -0.99 -19.44
N GLY A 38 -4.19 -0.16 -18.51
CA GLY A 38 -5.00 0.76 -17.70
C GLY A 38 -5.71 0.09 -16.52
N ALA A 39 -5.34 -1.15 -16.18
CA ALA A 39 -5.83 -1.79 -14.97
C ALA A 39 -5.44 -0.98 -13.73
N SER A 40 -6.35 -0.89 -12.76
CA SER A 40 -6.07 -0.25 -11.49
C SER A 40 -6.72 -1.01 -10.34
N ALA A 41 -6.04 -1.04 -9.20
CA ALA A 41 -6.56 -1.62 -7.98
C ALA A 41 -6.32 -0.65 -6.82
N ARG A 42 -7.31 -0.51 -5.95
CA ARG A 42 -7.23 0.38 -4.80
C ARG A 42 -7.77 -0.31 -3.57
N THR A 43 -7.10 -0.11 -2.45
CA THR A 43 -7.59 -0.50 -1.14
C THR A 43 -7.24 0.58 -0.12
N SER A 44 -8.07 0.76 0.90
CA SER A 44 -7.75 1.62 2.03
C SER A 44 -7.99 0.90 3.34
N GLN A 45 -7.25 1.31 4.37
CA GLN A 45 -7.47 0.84 5.73
C GLN A 45 -7.11 1.93 6.75
N PRO A 46 -7.72 1.91 7.94
CA PRO A 46 -7.34 2.79 9.04
C PRO A 46 -5.88 2.58 9.41
N ALA A 47 -5.15 3.67 9.60
CA ALA A 47 -3.81 3.62 10.15
C ALA A 47 -3.88 3.38 11.67
N LEU A 48 -3.00 2.52 12.17
CA LEU A 48 -2.89 2.19 13.59
C LEU A 48 -1.70 2.94 14.18
N ALA A 49 -1.94 3.76 15.19
CA ALA A 49 -0.85 4.35 15.96
C ALA A 49 -0.24 3.27 16.87
N ASP A 50 1.01 2.90 16.60
CA ASP A 50 1.79 1.95 17.38
C ASP A 50 2.91 2.70 18.10
N ALA A 51 2.62 3.17 19.32
CA ALA A 51 3.47 3.76 20.37
C ALA A 51 4.57 4.78 19.99
N SER A 52 5.36 4.52 18.96
CA SER A 52 6.41 5.36 18.37
C SER A 52 6.27 5.61 16.85
N THR A 53 5.35 4.93 16.16
CA THR A 53 5.07 5.10 14.72
C THR A 53 3.59 4.98 14.40
N THR A 54 3.15 5.41 13.23
CA THR A 54 1.83 5.07 12.68
C THR A 54 2.01 4.07 11.55
N SER A 55 1.47 2.86 11.74
CA SER A 55 1.52 1.77 10.77
C SER A 55 0.25 1.74 9.93
N CYS A 56 0.40 1.59 8.62
CA CYS A 56 -0.70 1.30 7.72
C CYS A 56 -1.08 -0.19 7.70
N GLY A 57 -0.48 -1.00 8.58
CA GLY A 57 -0.63 -2.46 8.57
C GLY A 57 -0.16 -3.08 7.26
N LEU A 58 -0.60 -4.33 7.03
CA LEU A 58 -0.44 -5.04 5.77
C LEU A 58 -1.67 -4.75 4.89
N MET A 59 -1.45 -4.06 3.78
CA MET A 59 -2.45 -3.91 2.72
C MET A 59 -2.22 -5.02 1.70
N SER A 60 -3.29 -5.75 1.36
CA SER A 60 -3.22 -6.85 0.41
C SER A 60 -4.20 -6.64 -0.74
N VAL A 61 -3.75 -6.87 -1.97
CA VAL A 61 -4.59 -6.87 -3.17
C VAL A 61 -4.48 -8.25 -3.81
N ALA A 62 -5.59 -8.98 -3.82
CA ALA A 62 -5.65 -10.34 -4.36
C ALA A 62 -5.48 -10.37 -5.89
N ARG A 63 -4.97 -11.49 -6.40
CA ARG A 63 -4.65 -11.71 -7.82
C ARG A 63 -5.85 -11.62 -8.76
N ASP A 64 -7.05 -11.86 -8.28
CA ASP A 64 -8.30 -11.72 -9.05
C ASP A 64 -8.56 -10.27 -9.48
N ARG A 65 -7.97 -9.30 -8.78
CA ARG A 65 -8.03 -7.87 -9.11
C ARG A 65 -6.85 -7.38 -9.95
N LEU A 66 -5.93 -8.27 -10.29
CA LEU A 66 -4.65 -7.94 -10.92
C LEU A 66 -4.52 -8.72 -12.23
N ALA A 67 -4.16 -8.02 -13.31
CA ALA A 67 -3.75 -8.64 -14.56
C ALA A 67 -2.26 -9.05 -14.51
N PRO A 68 -1.83 -10.08 -15.25
CA PRO A 68 -0.41 -10.35 -15.44
C PRO A 68 0.33 -9.13 -16.02
N GLY A 69 1.57 -8.94 -15.61
CA GLY A 69 2.48 -7.91 -16.11
C GLY A 69 3.05 -7.01 -15.02
N THR A 70 3.68 -5.91 -15.43
CA THR A 70 4.32 -4.98 -14.50
C THR A 70 3.33 -4.03 -13.86
N TRP A 71 3.34 -3.98 -12.53
CA TRP A 71 2.53 -3.07 -11.73
C TRP A 71 3.40 -2.05 -11.01
N THR A 72 2.87 -0.84 -10.90
CA THR A 72 3.44 0.25 -10.10
C THR A 72 2.38 0.77 -9.14
N GLY A 73 2.75 1.66 -8.23
CA GLY A 73 1.75 2.23 -7.34
C GLY A 73 2.29 3.22 -6.34
N SER A 74 1.40 3.68 -5.45
CA SER A 74 1.75 4.49 -4.30
C SER A 74 0.88 4.16 -3.10
N VAL A 75 1.43 4.40 -1.91
CA VAL A 75 0.65 4.45 -0.67
C VAL A 75 0.60 5.89 -0.22
N ARG A 76 -0.61 6.36 0.05
CA ARG A 76 -0.88 7.67 0.61
C ARG A 76 -1.46 7.53 2.01
N TYR A 77 -0.83 8.20 2.97
CA TYR A 77 -1.31 8.38 4.33
C TYR A 77 -1.87 9.78 4.50
N VAL A 78 -3.02 9.90 5.16
CA VAL A 78 -3.63 11.17 5.54
C VAL A 78 -4.16 11.09 6.96
N SER A 79 -3.82 12.06 7.78
CA SER A 79 -4.41 12.32 9.10
C SER A 79 -4.88 13.78 9.16
N PRO A 80 -5.51 14.22 10.27
CA PRO A 80 -5.87 15.62 10.47
C PRO A 80 -4.69 16.60 10.41
N THR A 81 -3.48 16.14 10.70
CA THR A 81 -2.30 17.00 10.89
C THR A 81 -1.15 16.69 9.95
N THR A 82 -1.09 15.48 9.40
CA THR A 82 0.01 15.02 8.56
C THR A 82 -0.51 14.29 7.31
N SER A 83 0.16 14.47 6.18
CA SER A 83 -0.02 13.59 5.04
C SER A 83 1.34 13.20 4.47
N GLY A 84 1.39 12.01 3.88
CA GLY A 84 2.60 11.47 3.27
C GLY A 84 2.24 10.56 2.12
N GLU A 85 3.10 10.53 1.12
CA GLU A 85 2.97 9.59 0.01
C GLU A 85 4.33 8.93 -0.23
N ALA A 86 4.29 7.64 -0.55
CA ALA A 86 5.45 6.87 -0.95
C ALA A 86 5.12 6.05 -2.19
N ARG A 87 6.00 6.11 -3.19
CA ARG A 87 5.90 5.33 -4.42
C ARG A 87 6.43 3.92 -4.18
N LEU A 88 5.79 2.95 -4.80
CA LEU A 88 6.21 1.55 -4.76
C LEU A 88 7.19 1.27 -5.89
N THR A 89 8.13 0.38 -5.62
CA THR A 89 8.99 -0.18 -6.65
C THR A 89 8.12 -0.99 -7.62
N PRO A 90 8.35 -0.88 -8.94
CA PRO A 90 7.66 -1.73 -9.91
C PRO A 90 7.83 -3.21 -9.58
N MET A 91 6.76 -3.99 -9.73
CA MET A 91 6.75 -5.42 -9.47
C MET A 91 6.06 -6.18 -10.60
N GLU A 92 6.54 -7.39 -10.87
CA GLU A 92 5.96 -8.25 -11.89
C GLU A 92 4.95 -9.20 -11.27
N ILE A 93 3.76 -9.26 -11.87
CA ILE A 93 2.69 -10.18 -11.48
C ILE A 93 2.57 -11.29 -12.53
N PRO A 94 2.66 -12.57 -12.13
CA PRO A 94 2.51 -13.70 -13.05
C PRO A 94 1.05 -13.93 -13.48
#